data_AF-A0A645DXR8-F1
#
_entry.id   AF-A0A645DXR8-F1
#
_cell.length_a   1.000
_cell.length_b   1.000
_cell.length_c   1.000
_cell.angle_alpha   90.00
_cell.angle_beta   90.00
_cell.angle_gamma   90.00
#
_symmetry.space_group_name_H-M   'P 1'
#
loop_
_entity.id
_entity.type
_entity.pdbx_description
1 polymer ?
#
loop_
_entity_poly.entity_id
_entity_poly.type
_entity_poly.pdbx_seq_one_letter_code
_entity_poly.pdbx_strand_id
1 'polypeptide(L)'
;MEAMARLGIGMDKYKTASLGRALKKVYRGEMRIAESVAFASSEISEVFSSAPSGLSDTDVFDGFFGDIAGKCPLCGRDVIRTRYGYGCSGYKEGCKFHIGGTICGRVISLSNARLLLETGHTAKITGFVSRKTGKTFCASLCLKEGKAVFDFSSALPSQNVIQAEE
;
A
#
# COMPACT_ATOMS: atom_id res chain seq x y z
N MET A 1 19.54 -26.17 -2.14
CA MET A 1 18.36 -25.36 -2.51
C MET A 1 17.57 -24.86 -1.29
N GLU A 2 17.81 -25.38 -0.09
CA GLU A 2 16.94 -25.16 1.08
C GLU A 2 17.21 -23.86 1.88
N ALA A 3 18.41 -23.28 1.77
CA ALA A 3 18.75 -22.04 2.48
C ALA A 3 18.09 -20.78 1.89
N MET A 4 17.71 -20.81 0.60
CA MET A 4 17.20 -19.63 -0.12
C MET A 4 15.68 -19.45 0.00
N ALA A 5 14.94 -20.50 0.34
CA ALA A 5 13.49 -20.44 0.54
C ALA A 5 13.09 -19.78 1.87
N ARG A 6 14.00 -19.76 2.86
CA ARG A 6 13.72 -19.26 4.23
C ARG A 6 13.77 -17.75 4.35
N LEU A 7 14.35 -17.04 3.37
CA LEU A 7 14.52 -15.58 3.40
C LEU A 7 13.44 -14.80 2.64
N GLY A 8 12.50 -15.47 1.96
CA GLY A 8 11.32 -14.81 1.38
C GLY A 8 11.61 -13.73 0.34
N ILE A 9 12.80 -13.72 -0.27
CA ILE A 9 13.15 -12.75 -1.32
C ILE A 9 12.62 -13.30 -2.65
N GLY A 10 11.58 -12.64 -3.17
CA GLY A 10 11.04 -12.91 -4.50
C GLY A 10 12.09 -12.60 -5.56
N MET A 11 12.49 -13.64 -6.28
CA MET A 11 13.55 -13.57 -7.29
C MET A 11 12.91 -13.23 -8.64
N ASP A 12 12.75 -11.95 -8.95
CA ASP A 12 12.34 -11.53 -10.30
C ASP A 12 13.37 -12.08 -11.30
N LYS A 13 12.88 -12.87 -12.26
CA LYS A 13 13.62 -13.97 -12.92
C LYS A 13 14.86 -13.52 -13.71
N TYR A 14 15.04 -12.23 -13.94
CA TYR A 14 16.08 -11.71 -14.85
C TYR A 14 17.16 -10.86 -14.17
N LYS A 15 16.85 -10.07 -13.13
CA LYS A 15 17.85 -9.20 -12.44
C LYS A 15 18.62 -9.91 -11.33
N THR A 16 18.01 -10.85 -10.62
CA THR A 16 18.70 -11.61 -9.56
C THR A 16 19.75 -12.60 -10.09
N ALA A 17 19.78 -12.80 -11.41
CA ALA A 17 20.71 -13.69 -12.09
C ALA A 17 22.14 -13.10 -12.20
N SER A 18 22.31 -11.78 -12.34
CA SER A 18 23.64 -11.16 -12.49
C SER A 18 24.40 -11.17 -11.16
N LEU A 19 23.79 -10.65 -10.09
CA LEU A 19 24.34 -10.65 -8.75
C LEU A 19 24.54 -12.07 -8.19
N GLY A 20 23.57 -12.96 -8.42
CA GLY A 20 23.69 -14.37 -8.05
C GLY A 20 24.81 -15.12 -8.80
N ARG A 21 25.11 -14.74 -10.05
CA ARG A 21 26.27 -15.26 -10.80
C ARG A 21 27.59 -14.68 -10.28
N ALA A 22 27.63 -13.40 -9.93
CA ALA A 22 28.82 -12.75 -9.35
C ALA A 22 29.23 -13.42 -8.03
N LEU A 23 28.26 -13.67 -7.12
CA LEU A 23 28.51 -14.37 -5.87
C LEU A 23 29.03 -15.81 -6.08
N LYS A 24 28.54 -16.51 -7.10
CA LYS A 24 29.05 -17.85 -7.48
C LYS A 24 30.47 -17.81 -8.02
N LYS A 25 30.84 -16.77 -8.77
CA LYS A 25 32.23 -16.58 -9.27
C LYS A 25 33.19 -16.26 -8.13
N VAL A 26 32.77 -15.47 -7.15
CA VAL A 26 33.54 -15.23 -5.92
C VAL A 26 33.76 -16.53 -5.14
N TYR A 27 32.72 -17.36 -4.99
CA TYR A 27 32.84 -18.67 -4.33
C TYR A 27 33.80 -19.63 -5.07
N ARG A 28 33.85 -19.56 -6.41
CA ARG A 28 34.78 -20.35 -7.24
C ARG A 28 36.19 -19.76 -7.33
N GLY A 29 36.44 -18.60 -6.73
CA GLY A 29 37.73 -17.91 -6.80
C GLY A 29 38.02 -17.21 -8.14
N GLU A 30 37.04 -17.15 -9.03
CA GLU A 30 37.13 -16.53 -10.37
C GLU A 30 36.97 -15.00 -10.33
N MET A 31 36.57 -14.44 -9.18
CA MET A 31 36.32 -13.02 -8.99
C MET A 31 36.65 -12.60 -7.56
N ARG A 32 37.18 -11.39 -7.35
CA ARG A 32 37.46 -10.87 -6.01
C ARG A 32 36.19 -10.32 -5.36
N ILE A 33 36.10 -10.42 -4.04
CA ILE A 33 34.97 -9.88 -3.25
C ILE A 33 34.75 -8.39 -3.55
N ALA A 34 35.83 -7.61 -3.65
CA ALA A 34 35.77 -6.19 -3.93
C ALA A 34 35.09 -5.87 -5.28
N GLU A 35 35.36 -6.64 -6.33
CA GLU A 35 34.74 -6.44 -7.65
C GLU A 35 33.26 -6.80 -7.61
N SER A 36 32.86 -7.81 -6.83
CA SER A 36 31.45 -8.17 -6.67
C SER A 36 30.68 -7.09 -5.93
N VAL A 37 31.27 -6.45 -4.92
CA VAL A 37 30.65 -5.34 -4.19
C VAL A 37 30.53 -4.11 -5.09
N ALA A 38 31.56 -3.80 -5.88
CA ALA A 38 31.52 -2.72 -6.85
C ALA A 38 30.41 -2.93 -7.89
N PHE A 39 30.30 -4.15 -8.43
CA PHE A 39 29.25 -4.51 -9.37
C PHE A 39 27.85 -4.35 -8.77
N ALA A 40 27.65 -4.84 -7.54
CA ALA A 40 26.39 -4.67 -6.82
C ALA A 40 26.05 -3.18 -6.59
N SER A 41 27.04 -2.37 -6.19
CA SER A 41 26.85 -0.94 -5.95
C SER A 41 26.44 -0.17 -7.22
N SER A 42 27.02 -0.53 -8.36
CA SER A 42 26.69 0.07 -9.66
C SER A 42 25.26 -0.28 -10.08
N GLU A 43 24.88 -1.56 -10.00
CA GLU A 43 23.54 -2.03 -10.35
C GLU A 43 22.46 -1.38 -9.47
N ILE A 44 22.73 -1.26 -8.16
CA ILE A 44 21.83 -0.58 -7.23
C ILE A 44 21.68 0.89 -7.63
N SER A 45 22.80 1.59 -7.86
CA SER A 45 22.79 3.00 -8.28
C SER A 45 22.00 3.22 -9.56
N GLU A 46 22.13 2.33 -10.54
CA GLU A 46 21.40 2.41 -11.82
C GLU A 46 19.90 2.16 -11.65
N VAL A 47 19.51 1.20 -10.80
CA VAL A 47 18.10 0.93 -10.45
C VAL A 47 17.45 2.15 -9.77
N PHE A 48 18.16 2.83 -8.88
CA PHE A 48 17.65 4.03 -8.21
C PHE A 48 17.67 5.28 -9.12
N SER A 49 18.56 5.34 -10.11
CA SER A 49 18.59 6.43 -11.10
C SER A 49 17.50 6.29 -12.17
N SER A 50 17.08 5.05 -12.43
CA SER A 50 15.96 4.70 -13.32
C SER A 50 14.65 4.49 -12.56
N ALA A 51 14.62 4.80 -11.25
CA ALA A 51 13.39 4.74 -10.48
C ALA A 51 12.32 5.57 -11.20
N PRO A 52 11.15 4.99 -11.50
CA PRO A 52 10.09 5.74 -12.13
C PRO A 52 9.75 6.90 -11.19
N SER A 53 9.98 8.11 -11.68
CA SER A 53 9.45 9.34 -11.08
C SER A 53 7.92 9.37 -11.04
N GLY A 54 7.26 8.32 -11.54
CA GLY A 54 5.83 8.04 -11.43
C GLY A 54 5.50 6.98 -10.37
N LEU A 55 5.97 7.13 -9.13
CA LEU A 55 5.23 6.62 -7.97
C LEU A 55 3.96 7.49 -7.80
N SER A 56 3.08 7.46 -8.80
CA SER A 56 1.69 7.81 -8.55
C SER A 56 1.12 6.71 -7.66
N ASP A 57 0.23 7.09 -6.74
CA ASP A 57 -0.62 6.21 -5.93
C ASP A 57 -1.36 5.19 -6.80
N THR A 58 -0.66 4.21 -7.33
CA THR A 58 -1.27 3.02 -7.88
C THR A 58 -1.79 2.28 -6.66
N ASP A 59 -3.07 1.96 -6.67
CA ASP A 59 -3.79 1.23 -5.62
C ASP A 59 -3.30 -0.24 -5.57
N VAL A 60 -2.00 -0.43 -5.46
CA VAL A 60 -1.29 -1.70 -5.46
C VAL A 60 -0.73 -1.89 -4.06
N PHE A 61 -1.02 -3.04 -3.48
CA PHE A 61 -0.47 -3.41 -2.20
C PHE A 61 0.98 -3.87 -2.39
N ASP A 62 1.90 -2.91 -2.34
CA ASP A 62 3.36 -3.04 -2.41
C ASP A 62 3.99 -3.89 -1.27
N GLY A 63 3.24 -4.22 -0.22
CA GLY A 63 3.70 -5.04 0.90
C GLY A 63 4.58 -4.31 1.91
N PHE A 64 4.69 -2.99 1.81
CA PHE A 64 5.34 -2.15 2.82
C PHE A 64 4.36 -1.85 3.98
N PHE A 65 4.84 -2.00 5.20
CA PHE A 65 4.10 -1.79 6.44
C PHE A 65 4.86 -0.83 7.34
N GLY A 66 4.13 -0.01 8.10
CA GLY A 66 4.71 0.96 9.03
C GLY A 66 4.76 2.40 8.49
N ASP A 67 4.35 2.64 7.25
CA ASP A 67 4.19 4.01 6.74
C ASP A 67 3.15 4.78 7.54
N ILE A 68 3.51 6.00 7.92
CA ILE A 68 2.65 6.90 8.68
C ILE A 68 1.73 7.63 7.70
N ALA A 69 0.43 7.32 7.77
CA ALA A 69 -0.59 7.96 6.94
C ALA A 69 -0.94 9.36 7.45
N GLY A 70 -0.91 9.60 8.77
CA GLY A 70 -1.26 10.90 9.34
C GLY A 70 -1.63 10.79 10.81
N LYS A 71 -2.23 11.86 11.36
CA LYS A 71 -2.68 11.88 12.76
C LYS A 71 -4.13 11.46 12.88
N CYS A 72 -4.43 10.69 13.91
CA CYS A 72 -5.77 10.21 14.16
C CYS A 72 -6.63 11.30 14.81
N PRO A 73 -7.86 11.53 14.33
CA PRO A 73 -8.77 12.53 14.89
C PRO A 73 -9.34 12.13 16.28
N LEU A 74 -9.23 10.86 16.69
CA LEU A 74 -9.69 10.38 18.00
C LEU A 74 -8.60 10.45 19.09
N CYS A 75 -7.38 10.02 18.74
CA CYS A 75 -6.27 9.82 19.69
C CYS A 75 -5.16 10.88 19.54
N GLY A 76 -5.10 11.63 18.43
CA GLY A 76 -3.98 12.53 18.08
C GLY A 76 -2.67 11.84 17.70
N ARG A 77 -2.60 10.51 17.84
CA ARG A 77 -1.41 9.70 17.51
C ARG A 77 -1.35 9.34 16.05
N ASP A 78 -0.19 8.83 15.65
CA ASP A 78 0.07 8.48 14.27
C ASP A 78 -0.70 7.23 13.85
N VAL A 79 -1.32 7.30 12.68
CA VAL A 79 -2.00 6.22 11.99
C VAL A 79 -0.98 5.56 11.07
N ILE A 80 -0.78 4.27 11.26
CA ILE A 80 0.20 3.48 10.52
C ILE A 80 -0.49 2.53 9.54
N ARG A 81 0.17 2.27 8.41
CA ARG A 81 -0.24 1.24 7.46
C ARG A 81 0.12 -0.14 8.01
N THR A 82 -0.88 -0.99 8.07
CA THR A 82 -0.85 -2.37 8.55
C THR A 82 -1.27 -3.33 7.44
N ARG A 83 -1.14 -4.64 7.70
CA ARG A 83 -1.56 -5.69 6.75
C ARG A 83 -3.01 -5.61 6.32
N TYR A 84 -3.88 -5.12 7.20
CA TYR A 84 -5.33 -5.10 6.99
C TYR A 84 -5.86 -3.71 6.62
N GLY A 85 -5.01 -2.68 6.62
CA GLY A 85 -5.41 -1.30 6.39
C GLY A 85 -4.63 -0.30 7.23
N TYR A 86 -5.28 0.76 7.68
CA TYR A 86 -4.66 1.83 8.47
C TYR A 86 -5.20 1.81 9.89
N GLY A 87 -4.33 1.78 10.90
CA GLY A 87 -4.72 1.76 12.32
C GLY A 87 -4.00 2.81 13.15
N CYS A 88 -4.67 3.40 14.16
CA CYS A 88 -3.99 4.26 15.16
C CYS A 88 -2.96 3.39 15.90
N SER A 89 -1.71 3.87 15.99
CA SER A 89 -0.66 3.28 16.83
C SER A 89 -1.10 3.08 18.28
N GLY A 90 -1.99 3.97 18.75
CA GLY A 90 -2.65 3.94 20.04
C GLY A 90 -3.77 2.93 20.22
N TYR A 91 -3.94 1.95 19.31
CA TYR A 91 -4.97 0.91 19.44
C TYR A 91 -4.86 0.16 20.78
N LYS A 92 -3.63 -0.09 21.25
CA LYS A 92 -3.36 -0.73 22.55
C LYS A 92 -3.81 0.09 23.76
N GLU A 93 -3.94 1.40 23.60
CA GLU A 93 -4.33 2.33 24.66
C GLU A 93 -5.83 2.70 24.59
N GLY A 94 -6.61 2.01 23.74
CA GLY A 94 -8.06 2.12 23.68
C GLY A 94 -8.62 2.84 22.44
N CYS A 95 -7.78 3.34 21.53
CA CYS A 95 -8.27 3.99 20.30
C CYS A 95 -8.72 2.95 19.28
N LYS A 96 -10.02 2.88 18.99
CA LYS A 96 -10.59 1.92 18.01
C LYS A 96 -10.59 2.42 16.56
N PHE A 97 -9.78 3.43 16.25
CA PHE A 97 -9.68 3.98 14.90
C PHE A 97 -9.00 2.99 13.94
N HIS A 98 -9.73 2.56 12.92
CA HIS A 98 -9.24 1.68 11.88
C HIS A 98 -9.94 1.97 10.55
N ILE A 99 -9.16 2.06 9.48
CA ILE A 99 -9.64 2.16 8.10
C ILE A 99 -9.22 0.88 7.38
N GLY A 100 -10.15 0.20 6.73
CA GLY A 100 -9.83 -0.97 5.92
C GLY A 100 -8.91 -0.61 4.76
N GLY A 101 -7.87 -1.41 4.52
CA GLY A 101 -6.92 -1.19 3.44
C GLY A 101 -7.52 -1.42 2.07
N THR A 102 -8.60 -2.21 2.00
CA THR A 102 -9.38 -2.45 0.81
C THR A 102 -10.84 -2.08 1.09
N ILE A 103 -11.39 -1.14 0.34
CA ILE A 103 -12.78 -0.72 0.44
C ILE A 103 -13.43 -0.95 -0.92
N CYS A 104 -14.53 -1.72 -0.96
CA CYS A 104 -15.26 -2.04 -2.20
C CYS A 104 -14.35 -2.52 -3.35
N GLY A 105 -13.42 -3.42 -3.07
CA GLY A 105 -12.52 -3.99 -4.10
C GLY A 105 -11.38 -3.09 -4.56
N ARG A 106 -11.25 -1.88 -4.01
CA ARG A 106 -10.13 -0.97 -4.28
C ARG A 106 -9.23 -0.85 -3.06
N VAL A 107 -7.92 -0.92 -3.25
CA VAL A 107 -6.94 -0.64 -2.20
C VAL A 107 -6.90 0.86 -1.96
N ILE A 108 -6.90 1.30 -0.71
CA ILE A 108 -6.72 2.70 -0.36
C ILE A 108 -5.24 2.97 -0.24
N SER A 109 -4.75 3.82 -1.12
CA SER A 109 -3.36 4.25 -1.16
C SER A 109 -3.00 5.16 0.02
N LEU A 110 -1.69 5.29 0.32
CA LEU A 110 -1.22 6.05 1.47
C LEU A 110 -1.60 7.53 1.37
N SER A 111 -1.52 8.12 0.17
CA SER A 111 -1.86 9.53 -0.02
C SER A 111 -3.35 9.78 0.14
N ASN A 112 -4.21 8.84 -0.28
CA ASN A 112 -5.64 8.92 -0.04
C ASN A 112 -5.98 8.83 1.45
N ALA A 113 -5.32 7.91 2.18
CA ALA A 113 -5.48 7.82 3.63
C ALA A 113 -4.99 9.08 4.35
N ARG A 114 -3.88 9.67 3.90
CA ARG A 114 -3.36 10.93 4.43
C ARG A 114 -4.32 12.09 4.21
N LEU A 115 -4.83 12.22 2.98
CA LEU A 115 -5.81 13.25 2.64
C LEU A 115 -7.07 13.11 3.50
N LEU A 116 -7.58 11.89 3.68
CA LEU A 116 -8.74 11.62 4.53
C LEU A 116 -8.53 12.08 6.00
N LEU A 117 -7.31 11.97 6.52
CA LEU A 117 -6.97 12.38 7.88
C LEU A 117 -6.73 13.89 8.00
N GLU A 118 -6.16 14.54 6.99
CA GLU A 118 -5.85 15.97 6.99
C GLU A 118 -7.09 16.84 6.71
N THR A 119 -7.91 16.47 5.71
CA THR A 119 -9.06 17.29 5.27
C THR A 119 -10.41 16.73 5.73
N GLY A 120 -10.43 15.50 6.27
CA GLY A 120 -11.66 14.79 6.63
C GLY A 120 -12.41 14.20 5.43
N HIS A 121 -11.92 14.40 4.20
CA HIS A 121 -12.52 13.89 2.96
C HIS A 121 -11.46 13.51 1.93
N THR A 122 -11.61 12.37 1.25
CA THR A 122 -10.74 12.03 0.11
C THR A 122 -11.19 12.71 -1.16
N ALA A 123 -10.25 12.82 -2.10
CA ALA A 123 -10.58 13.02 -3.51
C ALA A 123 -11.52 11.91 -4.02
N LYS A 124 -12.18 12.17 -5.14
CA LYS A 124 -13.05 11.20 -5.81
C LYS A 124 -12.19 10.03 -6.30
N ILE A 125 -12.29 8.89 -5.62
CA ILE A 125 -11.61 7.67 -6.02
C ILE A 125 -12.49 6.96 -7.05
N THR A 126 -11.89 6.59 -8.18
CA THR A 126 -12.58 5.90 -9.27
C THR A 126 -12.30 4.38 -9.19
N GLY A 127 -13.26 3.57 -9.63
CA GLY A 127 -13.08 2.13 -9.72
C GLY A 127 -13.42 1.33 -8.45
N PHE A 128 -14.27 1.86 -7.56
CA PHE A 128 -14.90 1.04 -6.53
C PHE A 128 -15.86 0.03 -7.15
N VAL A 129 -15.84 -1.22 -6.72
CA VAL A 129 -16.75 -2.27 -7.19
C VAL A 129 -17.87 -2.45 -6.16
N SER A 130 -19.12 -2.24 -6.58
CA SER A 130 -20.27 -2.46 -5.71
C SER A 130 -20.50 -3.95 -5.48
N ARG A 131 -20.51 -4.39 -4.21
CA ARG A 131 -20.81 -5.78 -3.85
C ARG A 131 -22.21 -6.21 -4.28
N LYS A 132 -23.14 -5.26 -4.43
CA LYS A 132 -24.54 -5.55 -4.81
C LYS A 132 -24.75 -5.71 -6.31
N THR A 133 -23.99 -4.98 -7.12
CA THR A 133 -24.27 -4.87 -8.57
C THR A 133 -23.09 -5.31 -9.44
N GLY A 134 -21.90 -5.51 -8.85
CA GLY A 134 -20.67 -5.80 -9.58
C GLY A 134 -20.17 -4.66 -10.46
N LYS A 135 -20.86 -3.52 -10.48
CA LYS A 135 -20.51 -2.36 -11.29
C LYS A 135 -19.45 -1.50 -10.60
N THR A 136 -18.59 -0.91 -11.42
CA THR A 136 -17.63 0.10 -10.96
C THR A 136 -18.33 1.44 -10.77
N PHE A 137 -18.01 2.13 -9.67
CA PHE A 137 -18.50 3.47 -9.37
C PHE A 137 -17.37 4.32 -8.80
N CYS A 138 -17.62 5.63 -8.77
CA CYS A 138 -16.68 6.61 -8.23
C CYS A 138 -17.32 7.26 -7.01
N ALA A 139 -16.61 7.36 -5.90
CA ALA A 139 -17.11 7.94 -4.67
C ALA A 139 -15.99 8.68 -3.93
N SER A 140 -16.37 9.63 -3.08
CA SER A 140 -15.46 10.21 -2.11
C SER A 140 -15.66 9.51 -0.77
N LEU A 141 -14.60 9.40 0.02
CA LEU A 141 -14.67 8.90 1.40
C LEU A 141 -14.61 10.09 2.34
N CYS A 142 -15.50 10.14 3.31
CA CYS A 142 -15.52 11.13 4.37
C CYS A 142 -15.38 10.44 5.72
N LEU A 143 -14.67 11.07 6.64
CA LEU A 143 -14.45 10.54 7.97
C LEU A 143 -15.54 11.06 8.92
N LYS A 144 -16.49 10.20 9.30
CA LYS A 144 -17.54 10.51 10.29
C LYS A 144 -17.35 9.63 11.52
N GLU A 145 -17.22 10.26 12.69
CA GLU A 145 -17.11 9.57 13.99
C GLU A 145 -16.01 8.48 14.04
N GLY A 146 -14.89 8.72 13.37
CA GLY A 146 -13.78 7.76 13.31
C GLY A 146 -14.01 6.57 12.38
N LYS A 147 -15.05 6.59 11.54
CA LYS A 147 -15.31 5.62 10.48
C LYS A 147 -15.26 6.29 9.11
N ALA A 148 -14.66 5.61 8.13
CA ALA A 148 -14.70 6.05 6.73
C ALA A 148 -16.09 5.70 6.14
N VAL A 149 -16.85 6.72 5.77
CA VAL A 149 -18.18 6.64 5.16
C VAL A 149 -18.09 7.17 3.73
N PHE A 150 -18.80 6.56 2.80
CA PHE A 150 -18.87 7.09 1.44
C PHE A 150 -19.77 8.32 1.38
N ASP A 151 -19.26 9.38 0.75
CA ASP A 151 -20.02 10.56 0.39
C ASP A 151 -20.23 10.60 -1.14
N PHE A 152 -21.49 10.65 -1.56
CA PHE A 152 -21.92 10.61 -2.96
C PHE A 152 -22.43 11.98 -3.44
N SER A 153 -21.95 13.09 -2.87
CA SER A 153 -22.52 14.44 -3.05
C SER A 153 -22.71 14.94 -4.50
N SER A 154 -22.05 14.41 -5.53
CA SER A 154 -22.42 14.73 -6.92
C SER A 154 -21.96 13.71 -7.97
N ALA A 155 -22.86 12.79 -8.31
CA ALA A 155 -23.37 12.58 -9.69
C ALA A 155 -24.16 11.26 -9.75
N LEU A 156 -25.48 11.43 -9.58
CA LEU A 156 -26.61 10.54 -9.83
C LEU A 156 -26.65 9.12 -9.21
N PRO A 157 -27.83 8.77 -8.65
CA PRO A 157 -28.09 7.48 -8.05
C PRO A 157 -28.33 6.45 -9.16
N SER A 158 -27.70 5.28 -9.06
CA SER A 158 -28.45 4.09 -9.49
C SER A 158 -29.31 3.72 -8.30
N GLN A 159 -30.57 4.14 -8.35
CA GLN A 159 -31.59 3.75 -7.40
C GLN A 159 -31.55 2.22 -7.21
N ASN A 160 -31.45 1.77 -5.96
CA ASN A 160 -32.61 1.09 -5.40
C ASN A 160 -32.58 1.14 -3.87
N VAL A 161 -33.59 1.84 -3.36
CA VAL A 161 -34.20 1.68 -2.05
C VAL A 161 -34.57 0.22 -1.89
N ILE A 162 -34.11 -0.45 -0.83
CA ILE A 162 -34.99 -1.25 0.04
C ILE A 162 -34.42 -1.19 1.47
N GLN A 163 -35.31 -0.76 2.36
CA GLN A 163 -35.22 -0.54 3.79
C GLN A 163 -35.61 -1.82 4.56
N ALA A 164 -35.38 -1.78 5.88
CA ALA A 164 -35.94 -2.65 6.94
C ALA A 164 -35.35 -4.07 7.03
N GLU A 165 -34.76 -4.50 8.15
CA GLU A 165 -35.36 -4.76 9.48
C GLU A 165 -36.43 -5.87 9.40
N GLU A 166 -36.04 -7.09 9.77
CA GLU A 166 -36.60 -7.88 10.90
C GLU A 166 -35.64 -9.03 11.24
#